data_AF-A0A9X2MM49-F1
#
_entry.id   AF-A0A9X2MM49-F1
#
_cell.length_a   1.000
_cell.length_b   1.000
_cell.length_c   1.000
_cell.angle_alpha   90.00
_cell.angle_beta   90.00
_cell.angle_gamma   90.00
#
_symmetry.space_group_name_H-M   'P 1'
#
loop_
_entity.id
_entity.type
_entity.pdbx_description
1 polymer ?
#
loop_
_entity_poly.entity_id
_entity_poly.type
_entity_poly.pdbx_seq_one_letter_code
_entity_poly.pdbx_strand_id
1 'polypeptide(L)' 'MEKYIQNELEFLCVETINLLNLLRKENKISEEEYCKHLEEKEKFLKNMDIDKKELRRNCSSSI' A
#
# COMPACT_ATOMS: atom_id res chain seq x y z
N MET A 1 8.16 16.89 -4.54
CA MET A 1 7.33 16.21 -5.56
C MET A 1 7.23 14.73 -5.25
N GLU A 2 8.34 14.02 -5.05
CA GLU A 2 8.37 12.58 -4.75
C GLU A 2 7.59 12.17 -3.47
N LYS A 3 7.74 12.92 -2.37
CA LYS A 3 6.95 12.69 -1.14
C LYS A 3 5.44 12.83 -1.33
N TYR A 4 4.99 13.72 -2.21
CA TYR A 4 3.57 13.90 -2.51
C TYR A 4 3.02 12.67 -3.26
N ILE A 5 3.73 12.23 -4.30
CA ILE A 5 3.36 11.03 -5.08
C ILE A 5 3.33 9.79 -4.19
N GLN A 6 4.32 9.62 -3.31
CA GLN A 6 4.33 8.49 -2.36
C GLN A 6 3.13 8.53 -1.41
N ASN A 7 2.73 9.70 -0.90
CA ASN A 7 1.56 9.81 -0.04
C ASN A 7 0.25 9.52 -0.79
N GLU A 8 0.12 10.01 -2.03
CA GLU A 8 -1.06 9.76 -2.87
C GLU A 8 -1.19 8.26 -3.20
N LEU A 9 -0.08 7.59 -3.52
CA LEU A 9 -0.07 6.16 -3.80
C LEU A 9 -0.44 5.32 -2.57
N GLU A 10 0.04 5.70 -1.38
CA GLU A 10 -0.32 5.06 -0.12
C GLU A 10 -1.83 5.22 0.16
N PHE A 11 -2.35 6.45 0.01
CA PHE A 11 -3.77 6.74 0.17
C PHE A 11 -4.64 5.90 -0.77
N LEU A 12 -4.31 5.88 -2.07
CA LEU A 12 -5.03 5.08 -3.07
C LEU A 12 -4.98 3.58 -2.74
N CYS A 13 -3.87 3.08 -2.23
CA CYS A 13 -3.73 1.68 -1.84
C CYS A 13 -4.65 1.33 -0.67
N VAL A 14 -4.69 2.19 0.36
CA VAL A 14 -5.58 2.04 1.53
C VAL A 14 -7.05 2.08 1.10
N GLU A 15 -7.44 3.01 0.22
CA GLU A 15 -8.81 3.08 -0.30
C GLU A 15 -9.18 1.84 -1.12
N THR A 16 -8.23 1.28 -1.87
CA THR A 16 -8.43 0.02 -2.58
C THR A 16 -8.68 -1.15 -1.63
N ILE A 17 -7.94 -1.23 -0.52
CA ILE A 17 -8.16 -2.25 0.52
C ILE A 17 -9.55 -2.08 1.15
N ASN A 18 -9.97 -0.83 1.42
CA ASN A 18 -11.31 -0.54 1.93
C ASN A 18 -12.41 -1.03 0.96
N LEU A 19 -12.23 -0.83 -0.34
CA LEU A 19 -13.14 -1.33 -1.36
C LEU A 19 -13.16 -2.86 -1.42
N LEU A 20 -12.00 -3.53 -1.35
CA LEU A 20 -11.92 -5.00 -1.30
C LEU A 20 -12.66 -5.56 -0.08
N ASN A 21 -12.54 -4.90 1.07
CA ASN A 21 -13.27 -5.26 2.29
C ASN A 21 -14.78 -5.12 2.13
N LEU A 22 -15.24 -4.07 1.42
CA LEU A 22 -16.66 -3.88 1.12
C LEU A 22 -17.16 -5.00 0.19
N LEU A 23 -16.44 -5.29 -0.89
CA LEU A 23 -16.79 -6.34 -1.85
C LEU A 23 -16.88 -7.70 -1.17
N ARG A 24 -15.95 -8.01 -0.24
CA ARG A 24 -16.00 -9.24 0.55
C ARG A 24 -17.24 -9.30 1.44
N LYS A 25 -17.54 -8.21 2.17
CA LYS A 25 -18.74 -8.13 3.03
C LYS A 25 -20.04 -8.32 2.25
N GLU A 26 -20.09 -7.83 1.01
CA GLU A 26 -21.24 -7.98 0.13
C GLU A 26 -21.26 -9.31 -0.66
N ASN A 27 -20.31 -10.22 -0.39
CA ASN A 27 -20.10 -11.46 -1.14
C ASN A 27 -20.01 -11.24 -2.67
N LYS A 28 -19.39 -10.12 -3.09
CA LYS A 28 -19.18 -9.72 -4.49
C LYS A 28 -17.82 -10.15 -5.05
N ILE A 29 -16.99 -10.76 -4.23
CA ILE A 29 -15.67 -11.29 -4.58
C ILE A 29 -15.51 -12.64 -3.88
N SER A 30 -14.81 -13.58 -4.51
CA SER A 30 -14.49 -14.86 -3.85
C SER A 30 -13.45 -14.65 -2.74
N GLU A 31 -13.45 -15.53 -1.74
CA GLU A 31 -12.46 -15.46 -0.66
C GLU A 31 -11.02 -15.63 -1.19
N GLU A 32 -10.84 -16.44 -2.24
CA GLU A 32 -9.55 -16.64 -2.91
C GLU A 32 -9.07 -15.34 -3.60
N GLU A 33 -9.92 -14.71 -4.41
CA GLU A 33 -9.58 -13.44 -5.07
C GLU A 33 -9.36 -12.32 -4.06
N TYR A 34 -10.18 -12.25 -3.01
CA TYR A 34 -9.99 -11.29 -1.92
C TYR A 34 -8.62 -11.46 -1.26
N CYS A 35 -8.26 -12.68 -0.86
CA CYS A 35 -6.99 -12.95 -0.19
C CYS A 35 -5.81 -12.57 -1.10
N LYS A 36 -5.87 -12.95 -2.38
CA LYS A 36 -4.82 -12.64 -3.35
C LYS A 36 -4.63 -11.13 -3.52
N HIS A 37 -5.72 -10.38 -3.72
CA HIS A 37 -5.65 -8.93 -3.88
C HIS A 37 -5.23 -8.22 -2.59
N LEU A 38 -5.67 -8.69 -1.42
CA LEU A 38 -5.24 -8.13 -0.15
C LEU A 38 -3.72 -8.30 0.03
N GLU A 39 -3.19 -9.51 -0.21
CA GLU A 39 -1.75 -9.79 -0.10
C GLU A 39 -0.93 -8.90 -1.05
N GLU A 40 -1.38 -8.74 -2.30
CA GLU A 40 -0.73 -7.85 -3.27
C GLU A 40 -0.65 -6.39 -2.78
N LYS A 41 -1.73 -5.87 -2.17
CA LYS A 41 -1.79 -4.49 -1.65
C LYS A 41 -0.96 -4.31 -0.37
N GLU A 42 -1.00 -5.27 0.55
CA GLU A 42 -0.17 -5.24 1.75
C GLU A 42 1.33 -5.28 1.40
N LYS A 43 1.71 -6.10 0.42
CA LYS A 43 3.10 -6.15 -0.08
C LYS A 43 3.53 -4.82 -0.70
N PHE A 44 2.66 -4.17 -1.47
CA PHE A 44 2.93 -2.85 -2.03
C PHE A 44 3.19 -1.81 -0.94
N LEU A 45 2.33 -1.73 0.09
CA LEU A 45 2.52 -0.82 1.23
C LEU A 45 3.83 -1.09 1.98
N LYS A 46 4.18 -2.37 2.19
CA LYS A 46 5.42 -2.75 2.86
C LYS A 46 6.66 -2.31 2.07
N ASN A 47 6.64 -2.46 0.75
CA ASN A 47 7.73 -1.99 -0.11
C ASN A 47 7.87 -0.46 -0.05
N MET A 48 6.76 0.27 -0.06
CA MET A 48 6.78 1.72 0.09
C MET A 48 7.35 2.19 1.43
N ASP A 49 7.06 1.48 2.53
CA ASP A 49 7.65 1.81 3.84
C ASP A 49 9.17 1.54 3.89
N ILE A 50 9.64 0.49 3.21
CA ILE A 50 11.07 0.21 3.04
C ILE A 50 11.73 1.36 2.25
N ASP A 51 11.15 1.76 1.11
CA ASP A 51 11.68 2.86 0.30
C ASP A 51 11.74 4.17 1.09
N LYS A 52 10.71 4.47 1.91
CA LYS A 52 10.72 5.63 2.81
C LYS A 52 11.84 5.56 3.85
N LYS A 53 12.12 4.38 4.41
CA LYS A 53 13.21 4.17 5.39
C LYS A 53 14.58 4.32 4.74
N GLU A 54 14.77 3.82 3.53
CA GLU A 54 16.02 4.00 2.78
C GLU A 54 16.24 5.46 2.39
N LEU A 55 15.19 6.18 1.95
CA LEU A 55 15.27 7.61 1.66
C LEU A 55 15.71 8.42 2.89
N ARG A 56 15.17 8.09 4.08
CA ARG A 56 15.58 8.74 5.34
C ARG A 56 17.04 8.44 5.69
N ARG A 57 17.48 7.19 5.53
CA ARG A 57 18.88 6.79 5.79
C ARG A 57 19.86 7.53 4.87
N ASN A 58 19.53 7.66 3.59
CA ASN A 58 20.39 8.34 2.62
C ASN A 58 20.49 9.85 2.87
N CYS A 59 19.46 10.51 3.42
CA CYS A 59 19.54 11.92 3.80
C CYS A 59 20.31 12.18 5.11
N SER A 60 20.48 11.18 5.97
CA SER A 60 21.24 11.29 7.23
C SER A 60 22.73 10.98 7.10
N SER A 61 23.21 10.57 5.92
CA SER A 61 24.62 10.21 5.66
C SER A 61 25.46 11.34 5.06
N SER A 62 24.97 12.59 5.11
CA SER A 62 25.67 13.78 4.57
C SER A 62 25.97 14.85 5.62
N ILE A 63 26.20 14.44 6.88
CA ILE A 63 26.72 15.30 7.97
C ILE A 63 28.05 14.73 8.45
#